data_AF-A0A536ZUY6-F1
#
_entry.id   AF-A0A536ZUY6-F1
#
_cell.length_a   1.000
_cell.length_b   1.000
_cell.length_c   1.000
_cell.angle_alpha   90.00
_cell.angle_beta   90.00
_cell.angle_gamma   90.00
#
_symmetry.space_group_name_H-M   'P 1'
#
loop_
_entity.id
_entity.type
_entity.pdbx_description
1 polymer ?
#
loop_
_entity_poly.entity_id
_entity_poly.type
_entity_poly.pdbx_seq_one_letter_code
_entity_poly.pdbx_strand_id
1 'polypeptide(L)'
;MADQRADIRRQTRFDPRAVPAVRQVLDEIDKGGLPEAVVRAGMLIAKAGSGVRRLAQMEHTRELLAPTGILTGLSEDDLRRLLHEETIVVEFEPTQAKRSLPRLARSAGDRRKLRAMFNALEAAELVDERQRTLIAELRRLLPITERMPTRPRPLRSASSRRKEREKHAAA
;
A
#
# COMPACT_ATOMS: atom_id res chain seq x y z
N MET A 1 17.73 -4.39 -42.54
CA MET A 1 16.38 -4.36 -41.94
C MET A 1 16.25 -5.21 -40.66
N ALA A 2 16.92 -6.38 -40.54
CA ALA A 2 16.89 -7.18 -39.31
C ALA A 2 17.72 -6.57 -38.15
N ASP A 3 18.89 -5.98 -38.44
CA ASP A 3 19.76 -5.35 -37.43
C ASP A 3 19.13 -4.13 -36.76
N GLN A 4 18.46 -3.24 -37.51
CA GLN A 4 17.77 -2.07 -36.93
C GLN A 4 16.68 -2.46 -35.92
N ARG A 5 15.99 -3.59 -36.11
CA ARG A 5 14.98 -4.10 -35.15
C ARG A 5 15.60 -4.71 -33.89
N ALA A 6 16.86 -5.15 -33.97
CA ALA A 6 17.63 -5.59 -32.81
C ALA A 6 18.19 -4.37 -32.03
N ASP A 7 18.60 -3.32 -32.74
CA ASP A 7 19.12 -2.09 -32.14
C ASP A 7 18.04 -1.26 -31.44
N ILE A 8 16.83 -1.15 -32.01
CA ILE A 8 15.68 -0.49 -31.34
C ILE A 8 15.31 -1.20 -30.03
N ARG A 9 15.40 -2.54 -30.00
CA ARG A 9 15.17 -3.33 -28.76
C ARG A 9 16.29 -3.17 -27.73
N ARG A 10 17.51 -2.82 -28.16
CA ARG A 10 18.65 -2.54 -27.28
C ARG A 10 18.67 -1.10 -26.75
N GLN A 11 18.06 -0.15 -27.46
CA GLN A 11 18.22 1.29 -27.20
C GLN A 11 17.21 1.92 -26.23
N THR A 12 16.15 1.22 -25.80
CA THR A 12 15.29 1.74 -24.72
C THR A 12 15.07 0.65 -23.70
N ARG A 13 15.89 0.64 -22.64
CA ARG A 13 15.64 -0.21 -21.47
C ARG A 13 14.31 0.27 -20.87
N PHE A 14 13.23 -0.46 -21.12
CA PHE A 14 11.91 -0.11 -20.59
C PHE A 14 12.01 -0.05 -19.07
N ASP A 15 11.74 1.14 -18.51
CA ASP A 15 11.59 1.33 -17.07
C ASP A 15 10.09 1.37 -16.74
N PRO A 16 9.53 0.33 -16.11
CA PRO A 16 8.14 0.33 -15.71
C PRO A 16 7.78 1.49 -14.77
N ARG A 17 8.75 2.06 -14.02
CA ARG A 17 8.52 3.21 -13.14
C ARG A 17 8.27 4.50 -13.93
N ALA A 18 8.73 4.58 -15.18
CA ALA A 18 8.50 5.72 -16.06
C ALA A 18 7.10 5.72 -16.68
N VAL A 19 6.34 4.62 -16.56
CA VAL A 19 4.95 4.56 -17.02
C VAL A 19 4.11 5.54 -16.19
N PRO A 20 3.36 6.47 -16.82
CA PRO A 20 2.65 7.53 -16.10
C PRO A 20 1.73 7.05 -14.98
N ALA A 21 1.01 5.94 -15.18
CA ALA A 21 0.12 5.36 -14.17
C ALA A 21 0.89 4.82 -12.96
N VAL A 22 2.05 4.18 -13.17
CA VAL A 22 2.91 3.69 -12.08
C VAL A 22 3.50 4.88 -11.33
N ARG A 23 4.07 5.85 -12.06
CA ARG A 23 4.66 7.05 -11.47
C ARG A 23 3.67 7.81 -10.59
N GLN A 24 2.42 7.97 -11.06
CA GLN A 24 1.37 8.65 -10.29
C GLN A 24 1.14 7.99 -8.92
N VAL A 25 1.10 6.66 -8.87
CA VAL A 25 0.95 5.93 -7.60
C VAL A 25 2.19 6.10 -6.72
N LEU A 26 3.39 6.03 -7.29
CA LEU A 26 4.64 6.19 -6.55
C LEU A 26 4.82 7.61 -5.99
N ASP A 27 4.38 8.65 -6.71
CA ASP A 27 4.40 10.04 -6.25
C ASP A 27 3.49 10.24 -5.02
N GLU A 28 2.49 9.38 -4.84
CA GLU A 28 1.53 9.41 -3.73
C GLU A 28 1.87 8.43 -2.60
N ILE A 29 3.05 7.80 -2.59
CA ILE A 29 3.45 6.78 -1.61
C ILE A 29 3.29 7.19 -0.14
N ASP A 30 3.39 8.49 0.16
CA ASP A 30 3.24 9.06 1.51
C ASP A 30 1.84 9.57 1.84
N LYS A 31 0.90 9.47 0.90
CA LYS A 31 -0.49 9.88 1.03
C LYS A 31 -1.35 8.72 1.52
N GLY A 32 -2.50 9.05 2.09
CA GLY A 32 -3.38 8.07 2.74
C GLY A 32 -3.33 8.12 4.26
N GLY A 33 -3.60 6.99 4.90
CA GLY A 33 -3.66 6.81 6.35
C GLY A 33 -3.48 5.34 6.77
N LEU A 34 -4.20 4.93 7.81
CA LEU A 34 -4.07 3.59 8.37
C LEU A 34 -4.36 2.45 7.37
N PRO A 35 -5.40 2.51 6.50
CA PRO A 35 -5.66 1.44 5.54
C PRO A 35 -4.48 1.14 4.62
N GLU A 36 -3.86 2.18 4.06
CA GLU A 36 -2.66 2.11 3.23
C GLU A 36 -1.50 1.50 4.02
N ALA A 37 -1.31 1.92 5.28
CA ALA A 37 -0.24 1.39 6.12
C ALA A 37 -0.38 -0.12 6.38
N VAL A 38 -1.62 -0.56 6.60
CA VAL A 38 -1.98 -1.95 6.92
C VAL A 38 -1.78 -2.84 5.71
N VAL A 39 -2.32 -2.43 4.55
CA VAL A 39 -2.15 -3.19 3.30
C VAL A 39 -0.69 -3.25 2.89
N ARG A 40 0.02 -2.12 2.93
CA ARG A 40 1.45 -2.05 2.59
C ARG A 40 2.30 -2.96 3.46
N ALA A 41 2.11 -2.89 4.78
CA ALA A 41 2.84 -3.76 5.71
C ALA A 41 2.49 -5.23 5.48
N GLY A 42 1.21 -5.55 5.29
CA GLY A 42 0.74 -6.90 4.95
C GLY A 42 1.40 -7.44 3.68
N MET A 43 1.45 -6.65 2.61
CA MET A 43 2.09 -7.04 1.34
C MET A 43 3.61 -7.23 1.48
N LEU A 44 4.30 -6.34 2.19
CA LEU A 44 5.73 -6.47 2.47
C LEU A 44 6.02 -7.76 3.25
N ILE A 45 5.22 -8.07 4.27
CA ILE A 45 5.32 -9.29 5.08
C ILE A 45 5.03 -10.51 4.21
N ALA A 46 3.92 -10.53 3.48
CA ALA A 46 3.56 -11.61 2.57
C ALA A 46 4.68 -11.90 1.55
N LYS A 47 5.30 -10.85 0.99
CA LYS A 47 6.40 -10.96 0.02
C LYS A 47 7.72 -11.47 0.62
N ALA A 48 7.96 -11.22 1.91
CA ALA A 48 9.18 -11.66 2.59
C ALA A 48 9.19 -13.16 2.93
N GLY A 49 8.01 -13.78 2.98
CA GLY A 49 7.85 -15.21 3.26
C GLY A 49 8.50 -16.10 2.20
N SER A 50 8.80 -17.33 2.61
CA SER A 50 9.46 -18.36 1.81
C SER A 50 8.51 -19.16 0.90
N GLY A 51 7.20 -18.96 1.02
CA GLY A 51 6.20 -19.64 0.20
C GLY A 51 6.38 -19.35 -1.29
N VAL A 52 6.06 -20.35 -2.14
CA VAL A 52 5.93 -20.19 -3.59
C VAL A 52 5.22 -18.87 -3.86
N ARG A 53 5.83 -17.94 -4.63
CA ARG A 53 5.21 -16.65 -4.97
C ARG A 53 3.78 -16.94 -5.43
N ARG A 54 2.80 -16.66 -4.57
CA ARG A 54 1.41 -16.91 -4.92
C ARG A 54 1.11 -15.97 -6.08
N LEU A 55 0.66 -16.53 -7.20
CA LEU A 55 0.23 -15.74 -8.35
C LEU A 55 -0.85 -14.71 -7.95
N ALA A 56 -1.56 -14.95 -6.85
CA ALA A 56 -2.55 -14.06 -6.25
C ALA A 56 -2.04 -13.34 -4.99
N GLN A 57 -1.00 -12.50 -5.11
CA GLN A 57 -0.45 -11.71 -3.99
C GLN A 57 -1.52 -10.87 -3.27
N MET A 58 -2.47 -10.31 -4.02
CA MET A 58 -3.58 -9.52 -3.47
C MET A 58 -4.53 -10.38 -2.62
N GLU A 59 -4.93 -11.56 -3.13
CA GLU A 59 -5.79 -12.50 -2.41
C GLU A 59 -5.11 -12.99 -1.13
N HIS A 60 -3.84 -13.36 -1.23
CA HIS A 60 -3.08 -13.76 -0.06
C HIS A 60 -2.97 -12.63 0.98
N THR A 61 -2.76 -11.39 0.54
CA THR A 61 -2.76 -10.23 1.44
C THR A 61 -4.14 -10.04 2.10
N ARG A 62 -5.23 -10.24 1.36
CA ARG A 62 -6.60 -10.19 1.92
C ARG A 62 -6.81 -11.26 2.98
N GLU A 63 -6.44 -12.51 2.70
CA GLU A 63 -6.53 -13.62 3.65
C GLU A 63 -5.70 -13.35 4.91
N LEU A 64 -4.47 -12.86 4.73
CA LEU A 64 -3.57 -12.52 5.84
C LEU A 64 -4.15 -11.42 6.74
N LEU A 65 -4.84 -10.44 6.14
CA LEU A 65 -5.41 -9.30 6.86
C LEU A 65 -6.84 -9.54 7.37
N ALA A 66 -7.57 -10.52 6.82
CA ALA A 66 -8.95 -10.79 7.17
C ALA A 66 -9.18 -10.99 8.69
N PRO A 67 -8.35 -11.76 9.42
CA PRO A 67 -8.51 -11.94 10.86
C PRO A 67 -8.39 -10.66 11.70
N THR A 68 -7.76 -9.60 11.15
CA THR A 68 -7.52 -8.35 11.89
C THR A 68 -8.75 -7.45 11.96
N GLY A 69 -9.72 -7.64 11.06
CA GLY A 69 -10.90 -6.77 10.94
C GLY A 69 -10.61 -5.31 10.56
N ILE A 70 -9.35 -4.92 10.34
CA ILE A 70 -8.95 -3.52 10.13
C ILE A 70 -9.51 -2.95 8.81
N LEU A 71 -9.84 -3.81 7.85
CA LEU A 71 -10.35 -3.42 6.52
C LEU A 71 -11.87 -3.44 6.42
N THR A 72 -12.61 -3.76 7.48
CA THR A 72 -14.07 -3.96 7.49
C THR A 72 -14.90 -2.73 7.10
N GLY A 73 -14.31 -1.54 7.07
CA GLY A 73 -14.97 -0.29 6.68
C GLY A 73 -14.83 0.10 5.21
N LEU A 74 -14.15 -0.69 4.38
CA LEU A 74 -13.96 -0.40 2.95
C LEU A 74 -15.00 -1.11 2.08
N SER A 75 -15.48 -0.45 1.04
CA SER A 75 -16.21 -1.13 -0.03
C SER A 75 -15.28 -2.09 -0.78
N GLU A 76 -15.84 -3.11 -1.44
CA GLU A 76 -15.06 -4.07 -2.22
C GLU A 76 -14.25 -3.39 -3.34
N ASP A 77 -14.83 -2.38 -3.99
CA ASP A 77 -14.14 -1.61 -5.04
C ASP A 77 -13.01 -0.74 -4.48
N ASP A 78 -13.22 -0.09 -3.32
CA ASP A 78 -12.16 0.67 -2.65
C ASP A 78 -11.03 -0.25 -2.18
N LEU A 79 -11.36 -1.42 -1.64
CA LEU A 79 -10.38 -2.42 -1.24
C LEU A 79 -9.58 -2.92 -2.45
N ARG A 80 -10.25 -3.23 -3.57
CA ARG A 80 -9.59 -3.66 -4.81
C ARG A 80 -8.62 -2.60 -5.33
N ARG A 81 -9.07 -1.33 -5.37
CA ARG A 81 -8.24 -0.20 -5.79
C ARG A 81 -7.03 -0.02 -4.87
N LEU A 82 -7.25 -0.03 -3.56
CA LEU A 82 -6.19 0.08 -2.56
C LEU A 82 -5.15 -1.03 -2.71
N LEU A 83 -5.58 -2.28 -2.85
CA LEU A 83 -4.68 -3.41 -3.06
C LEU A 83 -3.87 -3.28 -4.36
N HIS A 84 -4.47 -2.74 -5.43
CA HIS A 84 -3.79 -2.52 -6.69
C HIS A 84 -2.69 -1.45 -6.57
N GLU A 85 -3.02 -0.30 -5.99
CA GLU A 85 -2.08 0.80 -5.76
C GLU A 85 -0.91 0.36 -4.85
N GLU A 86 -1.21 -0.34 -3.75
CA GLU A 86 -0.17 -0.82 -2.82
C GLU A 86 0.70 -1.93 -3.41
N THR A 87 0.17 -2.74 -4.33
CA THR A 87 0.98 -3.71 -5.08
C THR A 87 2.05 -2.98 -5.91
N ILE A 88 1.68 -1.89 -6.61
CA ILE A 88 2.62 -1.06 -7.37
C ILE A 88 3.71 -0.50 -6.43
N VAL A 89 3.30 0.08 -5.30
CA VAL A 89 4.23 0.63 -4.30
C VAL A 89 5.23 -0.42 -3.81
N VAL A 90 4.77 -1.59 -3.41
CA VAL A 90 5.62 -2.64 -2.82
C VAL A 90 6.51 -3.32 -3.87
N GLU A 91 6.04 -3.49 -5.11
CA GLU A 91 6.84 -4.09 -6.18
C GLU A 91 7.92 -3.14 -6.70
N PHE A 92 7.62 -1.86 -6.88
CA PHE A 92 8.57 -0.92 -7.48
C PHE A 92 9.42 -0.16 -6.45
N GLU A 93 8.92 0.09 -5.25
CA GLU A 93 9.60 0.90 -4.23
C GLU A 93 9.55 0.29 -2.82
N PRO A 94 9.95 -0.98 -2.60
CA PRO A 94 9.81 -1.67 -1.31
C PRO A 94 10.54 -0.97 -0.15
N THR A 95 11.68 -0.34 -0.43
CA THR A 95 12.42 0.43 0.59
C THR A 95 11.68 1.70 1.00
N GLN A 96 11.10 2.43 0.04
CA GLN A 96 10.30 3.62 0.36
C GLN A 96 8.95 3.24 0.96
N ALA A 97 8.38 2.10 0.56
CA ALA A 97 7.18 1.53 1.15
C ALA A 97 7.36 1.31 2.67
N LYS A 98 8.51 0.77 3.10
CA LYS A 98 8.84 0.67 4.55
C LYS A 98 8.97 2.05 5.20
N ARG A 99 9.72 2.97 4.59
CA ARG A 99 10.01 4.31 5.12
C ARG A 99 8.78 5.22 5.25
N SER A 100 7.74 4.96 4.46
CA SER A 100 6.50 5.74 4.43
C SER A 100 5.49 5.31 5.51
N LEU A 101 5.60 4.10 6.07
CA LEU A 101 4.68 3.60 7.11
C LEU A 101 4.47 4.57 8.29
N PRO A 102 5.50 5.25 8.84
CA PRO A 102 5.30 6.19 9.96
C PRO A 102 4.50 7.44 9.58
N ARG A 103 4.51 7.83 8.29
CA ARG A 103 3.74 8.97 7.74
C ARG A 103 2.29 8.60 7.46
N LEU A 104 2.01 7.32 7.25
CA LEU A 104 0.66 6.78 7.10
C LEU A 104 0.01 6.48 8.46
N ALA A 105 0.73 5.82 9.36
CA ALA A 105 0.34 5.60 10.75
C ALA A 105 0.65 6.83 11.62
N ARG A 106 -0.08 7.91 11.35
CA ARG A 106 0.19 9.26 11.88
C ARG A 106 -0.01 9.34 13.39
N SER A 107 -1.08 8.75 13.90
CA SER A 107 -1.42 8.82 15.32
C SER A 107 -0.80 7.67 16.11
N ALA A 108 -0.63 7.87 17.41
CA ALA A 108 -0.29 6.77 18.32
C ALA A 108 -1.35 5.64 18.26
N GLY A 109 -2.62 5.97 18.01
CA GLY A 109 -3.69 5.00 17.80
C GLY A 109 -3.49 4.15 16.55
N ASP A 110 -3.10 4.77 15.42
CA ASP A 110 -2.82 4.06 14.17
C ASP A 110 -1.61 3.13 14.33
N ARG A 111 -0.54 3.62 14.99
CA ARG A 111 0.65 2.82 15.28
C ARG A 111 0.33 1.63 16.19
N ARG A 112 -0.55 1.80 17.18
CA ARG A 112 -1.05 0.71 18.03
C ARG A 112 -1.82 -0.32 17.22
N LYS A 113 -2.74 0.10 16.35
CA LYS A 113 -3.51 -0.81 15.47
C LYS A 113 -2.60 -1.60 14.53
N LEU A 114 -1.63 -0.92 13.90
CA LEU A 114 -0.67 -1.56 13.00
C LEU A 114 0.22 -2.58 13.73
N ARG A 115 0.66 -2.26 14.95
CA ARG A 115 1.39 -3.20 15.82
C ARG A 115 0.52 -4.35 16.32
N ALA A 116 -0.75 -4.11 16.61
CA ALA A 116 -1.69 -5.16 17.02
C ALA A 116 -1.89 -6.19 15.91
N MET A 117 -1.97 -5.74 14.65
CA MET A 117 -1.94 -6.66 13.50
C MET A 117 -0.67 -7.51 13.49
N PHE A 118 0.53 -6.92 13.68
CA PHE A 118 1.76 -7.71 13.74
C PHE A 118 1.72 -8.78 14.83
N ASN A 119 1.20 -8.44 16.01
CA ASN A 119 1.03 -9.39 17.11
C ASN A 119 0.04 -10.52 16.74
N ALA A 120 -1.07 -10.17 16.08
CA ALA A 120 -2.05 -11.16 15.65
C ALA A 120 -1.48 -12.15 14.62
N LEU A 121 -0.66 -11.65 13.68
CA LEU A 121 0.01 -12.50 12.69
C LEU A 121 1.00 -13.48 13.31
N GLU A 122 1.78 -13.02 14.30
CA GLU A 122 2.72 -13.87 15.04
C GLU A 122 1.99 -14.87 15.94
N ALA A 123 0.94 -14.45 16.65
CA ALA A 123 0.18 -15.31 17.56
C ALA A 123 -0.60 -16.41 16.84
N ALA A 124 -1.05 -16.14 15.61
CA ALA A 124 -1.71 -17.14 14.76
C ALA A 124 -0.73 -18.05 14.00
N GLU A 125 0.58 -17.92 14.27
CA GLU A 125 1.66 -18.66 13.59
C GLU A 125 1.62 -18.54 12.05
N LEU A 126 1.07 -17.43 11.54
CA LEU A 126 0.90 -17.18 10.10
C LEU A 126 2.16 -16.66 9.40
N VAL A 127 3.27 -16.55 10.14
CA VAL A 127 4.51 -15.92 9.67
C VAL A 127 5.74 -16.77 9.96
N ASP A 128 6.62 -16.89 8.96
CA ASP A 128 7.91 -17.56 9.07
C ASP A 128 9.01 -16.64 9.66
N GLU A 129 10.22 -17.17 9.80
CA GLU A 129 11.34 -16.45 10.44
C GLU A 129 11.77 -15.19 9.67
N ARG A 130 11.69 -15.20 8.33
CA ARG A 130 12.00 -14.01 7.51
C ARG A 130 10.95 -12.94 7.71
N GLN A 131 9.69 -13.36 7.77
CA GLN A 131 8.57 -12.47 8.03
C GLN A 131 8.63 -11.88 9.45
N ARG A 132 8.98 -12.67 10.47
CA ARG A 132 9.21 -12.17 11.84
C ARG A 132 10.35 -11.15 11.91
N THR A 133 11.46 -11.41 11.22
CA THR A 133 12.57 -10.47 11.12
C THR A 133 12.13 -9.13 10.52
N LEU A 134 11.36 -9.18 9.42
CA LEU A 134 10.80 -7.98 8.81
C LEU A 134 9.82 -7.27 9.76
N ILE A 135 8.91 -8.00 10.42
CA ILE A 135 7.98 -7.42 11.39
C ILE A 135 8.76 -6.68 12.49
N ALA A 136 9.86 -7.23 13.00
CA ALA A 136 10.72 -6.57 13.98
C ALA A 136 11.34 -5.27 13.43
N GLU A 137 11.78 -5.25 12.16
CA GLU A 137 12.23 -4.04 11.47
C GLU A 137 11.10 -2.99 11.41
N LEU A 138 9.91 -3.38 10.96
CA LEU A 138 8.76 -2.47 10.84
C LEU A 138 8.35 -1.88 12.19
N ARG A 139 8.39 -2.67 13.28
CA ARG A 139 8.13 -2.17 14.64
C ARG A 139 9.10 -1.05 15.02
N ARG A 140 10.39 -1.16 14.69
CA ARG A 140 11.38 -0.11 14.99
C ARG A 140 11.08 1.21 14.27
N LEU A 141 10.54 1.13 13.05
CA LEU A 141 10.11 2.32 12.29
C LEU A 141 8.86 3.00 12.87
N LEU A 142 8.08 2.30 13.70
CA LEU A 142 6.80 2.74 14.22
C LEU A 142 6.85 2.94 15.75
N PRO A 143 7.61 3.91 16.28
CA PRO A 143 7.66 4.16 17.72
C PRO A 143 6.30 4.66 18.22
N ILE A 144 5.82 4.14 19.35
CA ILE A 144 4.65 4.70 20.02
C ILE A 144 5.17 5.82 20.93
N THR A 145 5.42 6.99 20.34
CA THR A 145 5.66 8.21 21.12
C THR A 145 4.31 8.91 21.25
N GLU A 146 3.92 9.30 22.47
CA GLU A 146 2.65 9.99 22.78
C GLU A 146 2.57 11.43 22.23
N ARG A 147 3.28 11.77 21.17
CA ARG A 147 3.13 13.08 20.51
C ARG A 147 1.87 13.06 19.65
N MET A 148 0.89 13.87 20.07
CA MET A 148 -0.38 14.14 19.38
C MET A 148 -0.18 14.28 17.87
N PRO A 149 -1.03 13.63 17.04
CA PRO A 149 -1.02 13.88 15.60
C PRO A 149 -1.65 15.24 15.30
N THR A 150 -0.93 16.12 14.62
CA THR A 150 -1.53 17.21 13.86
C THR A 150 -2.44 16.59 12.80
N ARG A 151 -3.71 16.97 12.85
CA ARG A 151 -4.83 16.44 12.03
C ARG A 151 -4.47 16.47 10.53
N PRO A 152 -4.45 15.33 9.82
CA PRO A 152 -4.33 15.37 8.37
C PRO A 152 -5.65 15.78 7.71
N ARG A 153 -5.53 16.57 6.65
CA ARG A 153 -6.60 17.10 5.80
C ARG A 153 -7.48 15.97 5.24
N PRO A 154 -8.81 16.14 5.15
CA PRO A 154 -9.70 15.10 4.64
C PRO A 154 -9.30 14.70 3.22
N LEU A 155 -9.29 13.40 2.97
CA LEU A 155 -9.21 12.80 1.64
C LEU A 155 -10.34 13.43 0.81
N ARG A 156 -9.97 14.13 -0.27
CA ARG A 156 -10.97 14.71 -1.19
C ARG A 156 -11.71 13.55 -1.84
N SER A 157 -12.96 13.36 -1.48
CA SER A 157 -13.89 12.55 -2.27
C SER A 157 -13.95 13.17 -3.67
N ALA A 158 -13.61 12.39 -4.69
CA ALA A 158 -13.65 12.80 -6.08
C ALA A 158 -15.09 12.78 -6.64
N SER A 159 -16.10 13.15 -5.84
CA SER A 159 -17.52 12.96 -6.18
C SER A 159 -18.36 14.24 -6.25
N SER A 160 -17.76 15.44 -6.25
CA SER A 160 -18.54 16.69 -6.44
C SER A 160 -18.37 17.40 -7.79
N ARG A 161 -17.56 16.89 -8.73
CA ARG A 161 -17.45 17.48 -10.09
C ARG A 161 -18.53 17.03 -11.08
N ARG A 162 -19.77 16.81 -10.61
CA ARG A 162 -20.91 16.48 -11.50
C ARG A 162 -22.23 17.20 -11.19
N LYS A 163 -22.21 18.31 -10.44
CA LYS A 163 -23.43 19.11 -10.20
C LYS A 163 -23.38 20.58 -10.64
N GLU A 164 -22.37 20.99 -11.40
CA GLU A 164 -22.22 22.39 -11.84
C GLU A 164 -22.37 22.59 -13.36
N ARG A 165 -22.75 21.55 -14.12
CA ARG A 165 -22.97 21.66 -15.58
C ARG A 165 -24.43 21.54 -16.04
N GLU A 166 -25.39 21.36 -15.12
CA GLU A 166 -26.82 21.29 -15.47
C GLU A 166 -27.64 22.54 -15.08
N LYS A 167 -27.02 23.59 -14.53
CA LYS A 167 -27.73 24.84 -14.19
C LYS A 167 -27.63 25.96 -15.23
N HIS A 168 -27.09 25.69 -16.43
CA HIS A 168 -27.01 26.69 -17.51
C HIS A 168 -27.68 26.26 -18.82
N ALA A 169 -28.64 25.34 -18.78
CA ALA A 169 -29.41 24.92 -19.96
C ALA A 169 -30.94 24.89 -19.77
N ALA A 170 -31.48 25.54 -18.74
CA ALA A 170 -32.92 25.76 -18.64
C ALA A 170 -33.22 27.02 -17.83
N ALA A 171 -34.02 27.90 -18.45
CA ALA A 171 -34.49 29.22 -18.03
C ALA A 171 -33.52 30.38 -18.29
#